data_AF-A0A3A8QPG0-F1
#
_entry.id   AF-A0A3A8QPG0-F1
#
_cell.length_a   1.000
_cell.length_b   1.000
_cell.length_c   1.000
_cell.angle_alpha   90.00
_cell.angle_beta   90.00
_cell.angle_gamma   90.00
#
_symmetry.space_group_name_H-M   'P 1'
#
loop_
_entity.id
_entity.type
_entity.pdbx_description
1 polymer ?
#
loop_
_entity_poly.entity_id
_entity_poly.type
_entity_poly.pdbx_seq_one_letter_code
_entity_poly.pdbx_strand_id
1 'polypeptide(L)'
;MTSIGGTKRLNQKLQTVMKDGRVTNGEAKALVKTARKEGVTADERNLLKRKLTHQNDLFEPAAQKTLSKVAHFKPRNTESNSPAQVRAEVHRARFDGKVTLAEAERLTGRVQKNGTTEAERQMLQRQLGRYESAFTKSAKEHVSLLLRDKEPLAPNQTFQSGGMEVRANGVRQSAINEASRVTRELTAARPDIADRLRAAGHVVVIIPQGTKLTDLPEFQSLRGQTTFDGRPWDDVRGASGVSLPDGRLATAIPEENLSELSSDLYPGNHSVGIHELAHAIHSQGVTDAERQAIREAFDAQVARGGAFTDTYARSNDHEYFAQLSAAYFGRNKGQGANGAQWVQANDPQAYALLQQIYGPPRQL
;
A
#
# COMPACT_ATOMS: atom_id res chain seq x y z
N MET A 1 -18.66 21.02 3.24
CA MET A 1 -19.92 20.57 3.86
C MET A 1 -20.61 19.56 2.94
N THR A 2 -20.49 18.27 3.27
CA THR A 2 -21.43 17.22 2.83
C THR A 2 -21.33 16.12 3.88
N SER A 3 -22.44 15.93 4.61
CA SER A 3 -22.52 15.11 5.82
C SER A 3 -22.33 13.62 5.51
N ILE A 4 -21.20 13.06 5.96
CA ILE A 4 -20.97 11.62 6.07
C ILE A 4 -21.67 11.17 7.36
N GLY A 5 -22.97 10.90 7.29
CA GLY A 5 -23.78 10.69 8.50
C GLY A 5 -25.11 9.97 8.31
N GLY A 6 -25.19 8.97 7.42
CA GLY A 6 -26.48 8.38 7.06
C GLY A 6 -26.48 6.91 6.68
N THR A 7 -26.15 5.99 7.60
CA THR A 7 -26.50 4.56 7.41
C THR A 7 -26.58 3.73 8.71
N LYS A 8 -26.70 4.35 9.90
CA LYS A 8 -26.63 3.63 11.18
C LYS A 8 -27.95 3.37 11.93
N ARG A 9 -29.16 3.69 11.43
CA ARG A 9 -30.27 4.03 12.36
C ARG A 9 -31.35 2.99 12.69
N LEU A 10 -31.73 2.01 11.85
CA LEU A 10 -32.88 1.13 12.18
C LEU A 10 -32.46 -0.15 12.94
N ASN A 11 -31.49 -0.93 12.46
CA ASN A 11 -31.00 -2.13 13.16
C ASN A 11 -30.47 -1.81 14.58
N GLN A 12 -29.70 -0.74 14.75
CA GLN A 12 -29.24 -0.33 16.09
C GLN A 12 -30.42 0.06 16.99
N LYS A 13 -31.41 0.82 16.49
CA LYS A 13 -32.61 1.15 17.28
C LYS A 13 -33.46 -0.08 17.61
N LEU A 14 -33.60 -1.02 16.67
CA LEU A 14 -34.26 -2.30 16.94
C LEU A 14 -33.50 -3.07 18.02
N GLN A 15 -32.18 -3.15 17.96
CA GLN A 15 -31.39 -3.82 18.98
C GLN A 15 -31.43 -3.11 20.34
N THR A 16 -31.39 -1.76 20.37
CA THR A 16 -31.44 -0.96 21.60
C THR A 16 -32.81 -1.06 22.27
N VAL A 17 -33.89 -0.77 21.53
CA VAL A 17 -35.26 -0.82 22.07
C VAL A 17 -35.63 -2.23 22.52
N MET A 18 -34.98 -3.26 21.97
CA MET A 18 -35.25 -4.66 22.33
C MET A 18 -34.28 -5.25 23.36
N LYS A 19 -33.31 -4.46 23.86
CA LYS A 19 -32.36 -4.89 24.91
C LYS A 19 -32.88 -4.59 26.32
N ASP A 20 -33.69 -3.54 26.48
CA ASP A 20 -33.95 -2.91 27.78
C ASP A 20 -35.37 -3.13 28.33
N GLY A 21 -36.11 -4.13 27.84
CA GLY A 21 -37.42 -4.52 28.38
C GLY A 21 -38.56 -4.40 27.37
N ARG A 22 -39.79 -4.27 27.88
CA ARG A 22 -41.02 -4.36 27.09
C ARG A 22 -41.18 -3.13 26.18
N VAL A 23 -41.14 -3.33 24.87
CA VAL A 23 -41.27 -2.29 23.84
C VAL A 23 -42.65 -1.64 23.91
N THR A 24 -42.65 -0.33 24.16
CA THR A 24 -43.86 0.47 24.30
C THR A 24 -44.46 0.84 22.95
N ASN A 25 -45.75 1.20 22.92
CA ASN A 25 -46.39 1.69 21.70
C ASN A 25 -45.76 3.02 21.19
N GLY A 26 -45.17 3.83 22.07
CA GLY A 26 -44.45 5.05 21.70
C GLY A 26 -43.20 4.76 20.88
N GLU A 27 -42.39 3.80 21.33
CA GLU A 27 -41.18 3.36 20.65
C GLU A 27 -41.51 2.64 19.33
N ALA A 28 -42.57 1.83 19.32
CA ALA A 28 -43.09 1.21 18.11
C ALA A 28 -43.46 2.25 17.03
N LYS A 29 -44.12 3.35 17.41
CA LYS A 29 -44.44 4.45 16.48
C LYS A 29 -43.18 5.16 15.97
N ALA A 30 -42.18 5.35 16.83
CA ALA A 30 -40.89 5.94 16.43
C ALA A 30 -40.13 5.05 15.45
N LEU A 31 -40.15 3.73 15.65
CA LEU A 31 -39.61 2.74 14.73
C LEU A 31 -40.33 2.76 13.38
N VAL A 32 -41.67 2.79 13.36
CA VAL A 32 -42.46 2.93 12.12
C VAL A 32 -42.13 4.21 11.38
N LYS A 33 -42.03 5.35 12.08
CA LYS A 33 -41.67 6.64 11.47
C LYS A 33 -40.27 6.60 10.85
N THR A 34 -39.32 5.97 11.54
CA THR A 34 -37.97 5.75 11.02
C THR A 34 -38.00 4.84 9.79
N ALA A 35 -38.69 3.70 9.86
CA ALA A 35 -38.85 2.75 8.76
C ALA A 35 -39.52 3.36 7.51
N ARG A 36 -40.48 4.27 7.68
CA ARG A 36 -41.10 4.99 6.55
C ARG A 36 -40.15 5.97 5.89
N LYS A 37 -39.35 6.69 6.68
CA LYS A 37 -38.38 7.67 6.19
C LYS A 37 -37.16 7.00 5.54
N GLU A 38 -36.65 5.96 6.17
CA GLU A 38 -35.35 5.35 5.86
C GLU A 38 -35.47 3.98 5.19
N GLY A 39 -36.68 3.46 5.00
CA GLY A 39 -36.92 2.11 4.50
C GLY A 39 -36.51 1.02 5.49
N VAL A 40 -36.68 -0.24 5.07
CA VAL A 40 -36.41 -1.42 5.88
C VAL A 40 -35.67 -2.43 5.03
N THR A 41 -34.57 -3.01 5.52
CA THR A 41 -33.85 -4.09 4.84
C THR A 41 -34.58 -5.44 4.99
N ALA A 42 -34.20 -6.44 4.18
CA ALA A 42 -34.80 -7.78 4.31
C ALA A 42 -34.50 -8.41 5.68
N ASP A 43 -33.30 -8.22 6.20
CA ASP A 43 -32.85 -8.75 7.48
C ASP A 43 -33.57 -8.09 8.66
N GLU A 44 -33.72 -6.77 8.66
CA GLU A 44 -34.48 -6.03 9.69
C GLU A 44 -35.94 -6.46 9.73
N ARG A 45 -36.57 -6.60 8.55
CA ARG A 45 -37.95 -7.08 8.45
C ARG A 45 -38.10 -8.51 8.98
N ASN A 46 -37.17 -9.40 8.62
CA ASN A 46 -37.18 -10.79 9.06
C ASN A 46 -36.91 -10.93 10.56
N LEU A 47 -36.00 -10.13 11.12
CA LEU A 47 -35.77 -10.04 12.56
C LEU A 47 -37.04 -9.60 13.28
N LEU A 48 -37.67 -8.52 12.83
CA LEU A 48 -38.91 -8.02 13.41
C LEU A 48 -40.04 -9.06 13.36
N LYS A 49 -40.20 -9.76 12.22
CA LYS A 49 -41.16 -10.88 12.09
C LYS A 49 -40.90 -11.98 13.11
N ARG A 50 -39.67 -12.50 13.16
CA ARG A 50 -39.31 -13.57 14.12
C ARG A 50 -39.61 -13.17 15.56
N LYS A 51 -39.30 -11.93 15.93
CA LYS A 51 -39.52 -11.42 17.29
C LYS A 51 -41.01 -11.24 17.60
N LEU A 52 -41.79 -10.68 16.68
CA LEU A 52 -43.25 -10.57 16.85
C LEU A 52 -43.94 -11.94 16.94
N THR A 53 -43.38 -12.97 16.31
CA THR A 53 -43.93 -14.34 16.33
C THR A 53 -43.48 -15.15 17.55
N HIS A 54 -42.19 -15.11 17.90
CA HIS A 54 -41.60 -16.02 18.90
C HIS A 54 -41.24 -15.34 20.23
N GLN A 55 -41.34 -14.01 20.31
CA GLN A 55 -41.01 -13.21 21.50
C GLN A 55 -42.00 -12.06 21.65
N ASN A 56 -43.29 -12.39 21.58
CA ASN A 56 -44.38 -11.41 21.58
C ASN A 56 -44.55 -10.71 22.95
N ASP A 57 -44.16 -11.37 24.03
CA ASP A 57 -44.09 -10.88 25.40
C ASP A 57 -43.18 -9.64 25.57
N LEU A 58 -42.18 -9.49 24.69
CA LEU A 58 -41.33 -8.30 24.62
C LEU A 58 -42.06 -7.04 24.14
N PHE A 59 -43.32 -7.13 23.70
CA PHE A 59 -44.04 -6.00 23.14
C PHE A 59 -45.35 -5.76 23.90
N GLU A 60 -45.71 -4.50 24.12
CA GLU A 60 -47.08 -4.16 24.47
C GLU A 60 -48.06 -4.58 23.35
N PRO A 61 -49.30 -4.98 23.65
CA PRO A 61 -50.28 -5.36 22.62
C PRO A 61 -50.47 -4.29 21.54
N ALA A 62 -50.45 -3.01 21.93
CA ALA A 62 -50.54 -1.87 21.02
C ALA A 62 -49.28 -1.69 20.16
N ALA A 63 -48.09 -1.99 20.70
CA ALA A 63 -46.82 -1.99 19.98
C ALA A 63 -46.77 -3.10 18.92
N GLN A 64 -47.23 -4.31 19.26
CA GLN A 64 -47.32 -5.44 18.31
C GLN A 64 -48.16 -5.07 17.08
N LYS A 65 -49.35 -4.49 17.29
CA LYS A 65 -50.25 -4.05 16.21
C LYS A 65 -49.65 -2.95 15.35
N THR A 66 -48.76 -2.13 15.92
CA THR A 66 -48.11 -1.01 15.25
C THR A 66 -46.91 -1.47 14.42
N LEU A 67 -46.09 -2.37 14.96
CA LEU A 67 -44.91 -2.93 14.29
C LEU A 67 -45.24 -4.00 13.24
N SER A 68 -46.38 -4.68 13.35
CA SER A 68 -46.85 -5.60 12.31
C SER A 68 -46.96 -4.91 10.95
N LYS A 69 -47.24 -3.60 10.90
CA LYS A 69 -47.27 -2.81 9.65
C LYS A 69 -45.89 -2.74 8.98
N VAL A 70 -44.81 -2.64 9.76
CA VAL A 70 -43.42 -2.59 9.26
C VAL A 70 -43.00 -3.95 8.70
N ALA A 71 -43.47 -5.05 9.30
CA ALA A 71 -43.23 -6.40 8.81
C ALA A 71 -43.79 -6.66 7.39
N HIS A 72 -44.73 -5.82 6.93
CA HIS A 72 -45.33 -5.87 5.59
C HIS A 72 -44.72 -4.85 4.60
N PHE A 73 -43.72 -4.05 5.01
CA PHE A 73 -43.05 -3.15 4.06
C PHE A 73 -42.28 -3.97 3.02
N LYS A 74 -42.34 -3.52 1.75
CA LYS A 74 -41.43 -4.01 0.72
C LYS A 74 -40.01 -3.64 1.16
N PRO A 75 -39.09 -4.62 1.31
CA PRO A 75 -37.73 -4.32 1.69
C PRO A 75 -37.12 -3.37 0.67
N ARG A 76 -36.35 -2.38 1.14
CA ARG A 76 -35.39 -1.74 0.25
C ARG A 76 -34.45 -2.84 -0.22
N ASN A 77 -34.26 -2.91 -1.54
CA ASN A 77 -33.30 -3.81 -2.15
C ASN A 77 -31.92 -3.39 -1.66
N THR A 78 -31.53 -3.98 -0.55
CA THR A 78 -30.22 -3.87 0.06
C THR A 78 -29.71 -5.28 -0.05
N GLU A 79 -29.04 -5.55 -1.17
CA GLU A 79 -28.30 -6.80 -1.30
C GLU A 79 -27.45 -6.93 -0.03
N SER A 80 -27.71 -7.98 0.74
CA SER A 80 -27.04 -8.24 1.99
C SER A 80 -25.57 -8.49 1.70
N ASN A 81 -24.74 -7.44 1.82
CA ASN A 81 -23.29 -7.48 1.59
C ASN A 81 -22.69 -8.59 2.46
N SER A 82 -22.50 -9.78 1.91
CA SER A 82 -21.88 -10.93 2.58
C SER A 82 -20.48 -11.20 1.99
N PRO A 83 -19.57 -11.87 2.72
CA PRO A 83 -18.29 -12.31 2.16
C PRO A 83 -18.42 -13.17 0.89
N ALA A 84 -19.50 -13.94 0.77
CA ALA A 84 -19.82 -14.71 -0.44
C ALA A 84 -20.15 -13.80 -1.64
N GLN A 85 -20.74 -12.63 -1.40
CA GLN A 85 -20.97 -11.63 -2.46
C GLN A 85 -19.69 -10.88 -2.83
N VAL A 86 -18.81 -10.57 -1.88
CA VAL A 86 -17.47 -10.04 -2.21
C VAL A 86 -16.75 -11.03 -3.12
N ARG A 87 -16.73 -12.32 -2.78
CA ARG A 87 -16.23 -13.38 -3.66
C ARG A 87 -16.94 -13.43 -5.01
N ALA A 88 -18.26 -13.38 -5.04
CA ALA A 88 -19.00 -13.42 -6.29
C ALA A 88 -18.68 -12.22 -7.19
N GLU A 89 -18.55 -11.01 -6.64
CA GLU A 89 -18.18 -9.82 -7.40
C GLU A 89 -16.71 -9.87 -7.85
N VAL A 90 -15.79 -10.34 -7.01
CA VAL A 90 -14.38 -10.59 -7.39
C VAL A 90 -14.27 -11.65 -8.49
N HIS A 91 -15.08 -12.72 -8.43
CA HIS A 91 -15.13 -13.75 -9.47
C HIS A 91 -15.84 -13.29 -10.75
N ARG A 92 -16.87 -12.43 -10.64
CA ARG A 92 -17.60 -11.83 -11.76
C ARG A 92 -16.84 -10.69 -12.42
N ALA A 93 -15.88 -10.08 -11.73
CA ALA A 93 -14.84 -9.24 -12.30
C ALA A 93 -13.89 -10.05 -13.22
N ARG A 94 -14.46 -10.89 -14.09
CA ARG A 94 -13.83 -11.26 -15.34
C ARG A 94 -13.87 -10.00 -16.18
N PHE A 95 -12.68 -9.44 -16.41
CA PHE A 95 -12.52 -8.26 -17.25
C PHE A 95 -12.27 -8.70 -18.68
N ASP A 96 -13.29 -9.29 -19.30
CA ASP A 96 -13.37 -9.52 -20.74
C ASP A 96 -13.49 -8.22 -21.55
N GLY A 97 -13.47 -7.06 -20.88
CA GLY A 97 -13.14 -5.79 -21.49
C GLY A 97 -13.80 -4.61 -20.79
N LYS A 98 -13.00 -3.86 -20.01
CA LYS A 98 -13.29 -2.57 -19.35
C LYS A 98 -14.05 -2.67 -18.04
N VAL A 99 -13.30 -2.53 -16.95
CA VAL A 99 -13.83 -2.18 -15.64
C VAL A 99 -14.30 -0.73 -15.71
N THR A 100 -15.58 -0.49 -15.52
CA THR A 100 -16.11 0.87 -15.43
C THR A 100 -15.83 1.47 -14.06
N LEU A 101 -15.76 2.80 -13.95
CA LEU A 101 -15.63 3.50 -12.65
C LEU A 101 -16.73 3.07 -11.66
N ALA A 102 -17.94 2.85 -12.16
CA ALA A 102 -19.07 2.37 -11.36
C ALA A 102 -18.89 0.94 -10.82
N GLU A 103 -18.10 0.10 -11.48
CA GLU A 103 -17.76 -1.24 -10.99
C GLU A 103 -16.65 -1.16 -9.94
N ALA A 104 -15.65 -0.30 -10.14
CA ALA A 104 -14.62 -0.01 -9.14
C ALA A 104 -15.24 0.56 -7.86
N GLU A 105 -16.15 1.53 -7.95
CA GLU A 105 -16.87 2.11 -6.81
C GLU A 105 -17.76 1.10 -6.10
N ARG A 106 -18.44 0.20 -6.84
CA ARG A 106 -19.23 -0.89 -6.25
C ARG A 106 -18.36 -1.89 -5.50
N LEU A 107 -17.21 -2.27 -6.07
CA LEU A 107 -16.23 -3.11 -5.40
C LEU A 107 -15.76 -2.42 -4.11
N THR A 108 -15.46 -1.12 -4.18
CA THR A 108 -15.06 -0.28 -3.04
C THR A 108 -16.06 -0.32 -1.90
N GLY A 109 -17.33 -0.01 -2.19
CA GLY A 109 -18.37 0.04 -1.17
C GLY A 109 -18.61 -1.31 -0.48
N ARG A 110 -18.37 -2.44 -1.19
CA ARG A 110 -18.49 -3.79 -0.63
C ARG A 110 -17.26 -4.19 0.19
N VAL A 111 -16.05 -3.91 -0.33
CA VAL A 111 -14.77 -4.19 0.35
C VAL A 111 -14.62 -3.37 1.63
N GLN A 112 -14.98 -2.09 1.64
CA GLN A 112 -14.91 -1.26 2.85
C GLN A 112 -15.78 -1.79 4.00
N LYS A 113 -16.85 -2.53 3.68
CA LYS A 113 -17.82 -3.04 4.67
C LYS A 113 -17.43 -4.41 5.23
N ASN A 114 -16.83 -5.28 4.43
CA ASN A 114 -16.61 -6.69 4.79
C ASN A 114 -15.15 -7.15 4.67
N GLY A 115 -14.25 -6.30 4.17
CA GLY A 115 -12.88 -6.67 3.85
C GLY A 115 -12.76 -7.58 2.61
N THR A 116 -11.52 -7.91 2.28
CA THR A 116 -11.13 -8.88 1.26
C THR A 116 -10.26 -9.95 1.91
N THR A 117 -10.34 -11.19 1.43
CA THR A 117 -9.35 -12.22 1.78
C THR A 117 -8.04 -12.01 1.01
N GLU A 118 -6.96 -12.62 1.46
CA GLU A 118 -5.66 -12.54 0.79
C GLU A 118 -5.72 -13.07 -0.66
N ALA A 119 -6.41 -14.19 -0.87
CA ALA A 119 -6.60 -14.75 -2.21
C ALA A 119 -7.39 -13.81 -3.13
N GLU A 120 -8.38 -13.09 -2.59
CA GLU A 120 -9.18 -12.09 -3.32
C GLU A 120 -8.32 -10.85 -3.65
N ARG A 121 -7.47 -10.38 -2.73
CA ARG A 121 -6.55 -9.26 -2.99
C ARG A 121 -5.52 -9.62 -4.06
N GLN A 122 -4.88 -10.78 -3.95
CA GLN A 122 -3.90 -11.24 -4.94
C GLN A 122 -4.54 -11.43 -6.33
N MET A 123 -5.78 -11.89 -6.40
CA MET A 123 -6.52 -12.00 -7.66
C MET A 123 -6.76 -10.62 -8.28
N LEU A 124 -7.27 -9.67 -7.50
CA LEU A 124 -7.50 -8.29 -7.96
C LEU A 124 -6.18 -7.60 -8.35
N GLN A 125 -5.09 -7.84 -7.63
CA GLN A 125 -3.77 -7.30 -7.94
C GLN A 125 -3.19 -7.87 -9.26
N ARG A 126 -3.31 -9.19 -9.48
CA ARG A 126 -2.95 -9.81 -10.77
C ARG A 126 -3.80 -9.27 -11.92
N GLN A 127 -5.08 -9.01 -11.68
CA GLN A 127 -5.99 -8.46 -12.68
C GLN A 127 -5.70 -6.99 -13.01
N LEU A 128 -5.37 -6.16 -12.02
CA LEU A 128 -4.92 -4.78 -12.23
C LEU A 128 -3.69 -4.74 -13.14
N GLY A 129 -2.69 -5.60 -12.89
CA GLY A 129 -1.49 -5.68 -13.73
C GLY A 129 -1.79 -6.17 -15.15
N ARG A 130 -2.71 -7.13 -15.33
CA ARG A 130 -3.04 -7.69 -16.65
C ARG A 130 -3.86 -6.75 -17.54
N TYR A 131 -4.70 -5.90 -16.94
CA TYR A 131 -5.63 -5.01 -17.66
C TYR A 131 -5.33 -3.54 -17.41
N GLU A 132 -4.09 -3.21 -17.09
CA GLU A 132 -3.67 -1.87 -16.69
C GLU A 132 -4.11 -0.79 -17.70
N SER A 133 -4.07 -1.05 -18.99
CA SER A 133 -4.51 -0.09 -20.03
C SER A 133 -6.03 0.12 -20.09
N ALA A 134 -6.83 -0.76 -19.47
CA ALA A 134 -8.29 -0.73 -19.51
C ALA A 134 -8.94 0.02 -18.33
N PHE A 135 -8.16 0.36 -17.29
CA PHE A 135 -8.65 1.16 -16.15
C PHE A 135 -8.41 2.65 -16.38
N THR A 136 -9.39 3.49 -16.03
CA THR A 136 -9.14 4.93 -15.88
C THR A 136 -8.17 5.16 -14.71
N LYS A 137 -7.37 6.25 -14.75
CA LYS A 137 -6.44 6.61 -13.67
C LYS A 137 -7.12 6.61 -12.29
N SER A 138 -8.31 7.19 -12.21
CA SER A 138 -9.12 7.23 -10.97
C SER A 138 -9.56 5.84 -10.50
N ALA A 139 -9.97 4.95 -11.40
CA ALA A 139 -10.35 3.57 -11.04
C ALA A 139 -9.14 2.76 -10.55
N LYS A 140 -7.95 2.99 -11.12
CA LYS A 140 -6.70 2.38 -10.64
C LYS A 140 -6.38 2.82 -9.22
N GLU A 141 -6.33 4.13 -8.99
CA GLU A 141 -6.03 4.70 -7.67
C GLU A 141 -7.02 4.16 -6.62
N HIS A 142 -8.31 4.08 -6.97
CA HIS A 142 -9.34 3.62 -6.05
C HIS A 142 -9.24 2.12 -5.73
N VAL A 143 -8.99 1.27 -6.72
CA VAL A 143 -8.83 -0.18 -6.49
C VAL A 143 -7.51 -0.46 -5.78
N SER A 144 -6.43 0.24 -6.12
CA SER A 144 -5.14 0.15 -5.41
C SER A 144 -5.29 0.44 -3.91
N LEU A 145 -6.06 1.48 -3.54
CA LEU A 145 -6.34 1.79 -2.13
C LEU A 145 -7.13 0.70 -1.40
N LEU A 146 -7.98 -0.06 -2.09
CA LEU A 146 -8.73 -1.19 -1.51
C LEU A 146 -7.89 -2.44 -1.29
N LEU A 147 -6.82 -2.60 -2.07
CA LEU A 147 -5.92 -3.72 -2.00
C LEU A 147 -4.81 -3.53 -0.97
N ARG A 148 -4.66 -2.32 -0.42
CA ARG A 148 -3.73 -2.07 0.68
C ARG A 148 -4.26 -2.74 1.95
N ASP A 149 -3.42 -3.58 2.54
CA ASP A 149 -3.74 -4.24 3.80
C ASP A 149 -3.80 -3.21 4.91
N LYS A 150 -4.78 -3.36 5.81
CA LYS A 150 -4.95 -2.42 6.93
C LYS A 150 -4.06 -2.78 8.12
N GLU A 151 -3.80 -4.08 8.30
CA GLU A 151 -3.10 -4.62 9.46
C GLU A 151 -1.78 -5.28 9.04
N PRO A 152 -0.73 -5.18 9.87
CA PRO A 152 0.50 -5.92 9.65
C PRO A 152 0.31 -7.44 9.78
N LEU A 153 1.16 -8.21 9.10
CA LEU A 153 1.19 -9.67 9.18
C LEU A 153 1.91 -10.16 10.45
N ALA A 154 1.96 -11.48 10.60
CA ALA A 154 2.79 -12.12 11.62
C ALA A 154 4.29 -11.77 11.41
N PRO A 155 5.07 -11.66 12.51
CA PRO A 155 6.49 -11.35 12.47
C PRO A 155 7.35 -12.46 11.82
N ASN A 156 8.62 -12.12 11.55
CA ASN A 156 9.68 -13.03 11.12
C ASN A 156 9.49 -13.71 9.74
N GLN A 157 8.96 -12.99 8.75
CA GLN A 157 8.93 -13.47 7.37
C GLN A 157 10.27 -13.18 6.69
N THR A 158 10.89 -14.19 6.07
CA THR A 158 12.12 -14.03 5.29
C THR A 158 11.97 -14.74 3.94
N PHE A 159 12.38 -14.10 2.86
CA PHE A 159 12.30 -14.64 1.50
C PHE A 159 13.40 -14.09 0.59
N GLN A 160 13.61 -14.72 -0.56
CA GLN A 160 14.60 -14.27 -1.55
C GLN A 160 13.92 -13.48 -2.68
N SER A 161 14.49 -12.35 -3.08
CA SER A 161 14.00 -11.54 -4.21
C SER A 161 15.10 -10.68 -4.80
N GLY A 162 15.23 -10.64 -6.14
CA GLY A 162 16.25 -9.82 -6.82
C GLY A 162 17.69 -10.15 -6.41
N GLY A 163 17.97 -11.38 -5.95
CA GLY A 163 19.28 -11.75 -5.43
C GLY A 163 19.53 -11.35 -3.97
N MET A 164 18.54 -10.83 -3.26
CA MET A 164 18.67 -10.36 -1.88
C MET A 164 17.77 -11.14 -0.93
N GLU A 165 18.22 -11.30 0.32
CA GLU A 165 17.40 -11.81 1.42
C GLU A 165 16.53 -10.67 1.97
N VAL A 166 15.22 -10.74 1.80
CA VAL A 166 14.27 -9.75 2.32
C VAL A 166 13.69 -10.24 3.64
N ARG A 167 13.83 -9.43 4.69
CA ARG A 167 13.27 -9.63 6.04
C ARG A 167 12.11 -8.68 6.28
N ALA A 168 10.98 -9.24 6.64
CA ALA A 168 9.73 -8.57 6.90
C ALA A 168 9.23 -8.97 8.28
N ASN A 169 9.30 -8.04 9.24
CA ASN A 169 8.98 -8.33 10.63
C ASN A 169 7.74 -7.55 11.10
N GLY A 170 6.55 -8.13 10.94
CA GLY A 170 5.32 -7.49 11.39
C GLY A 170 4.96 -6.29 10.52
N VAL A 171 5.01 -6.47 9.20
CA VAL A 171 4.69 -5.46 8.18
C VAL A 171 3.53 -5.92 7.30
N ARG A 172 2.90 -5.00 6.57
CA ARG A 172 1.81 -5.32 5.64
C ARG A 172 2.27 -6.15 4.45
N GLN A 173 1.38 -6.99 3.91
CA GLN A 173 1.66 -7.79 2.71
C GLN A 173 1.93 -6.89 1.50
N SER A 174 1.29 -5.72 1.40
CA SER A 174 1.62 -4.69 0.39
C SER A 174 3.09 -4.29 0.39
N ALA A 175 3.72 -4.11 1.56
CA ALA A 175 5.14 -3.76 1.65
C ALA A 175 6.03 -4.90 1.17
N ILE A 176 5.69 -6.15 1.53
CA ILE A 176 6.38 -7.36 1.08
C ILE A 176 6.30 -7.49 -0.44
N ASN A 177 5.11 -7.32 -1.01
CA ASN A 177 4.88 -7.42 -2.44
C ASN A 177 5.66 -6.35 -3.19
N GLU A 178 5.68 -5.12 -2.69
CA GLU A 178 6.38 -4.01 -3.31
C GLU A 178 7.91 -4.17 -3.20
N ALA A 179 8.44 -4.51 -2.02
CA ALA A 179 9.86 -4.81 -1.86
C ALA A 179 10.30 -5.93 -2.81
N SER A 180 9.47 -6.98 -2.92
CA SER A 180 9.71 -8.10 -3.83
C SER A 180 9.66 -7.67 -5.30
N ARG A 181 8.74 -6.77 -5.68
CA ARG A 181 8.66 -6.22 -7.03
C ARG A 181 9.87 -5.35 -7.34
N VAL A 182 10.16 -4.33 -6.54
CA VAL A 182 11.24 -3.37 -6.80
C VAL A 182 12.60 -4.07 -6.84
N THR A 183 12.90 -4.98 -5.92
CA THR A 183 14.15 -5.77 -5.95
C THR A 183 14.30 -6.55 -7.26
N ARG A 184 13.25 -7.23 -7.74
CA ARG A 184 13.29 -7.93 -9.03
C ARG A 184 13.46 -6.97 -10.21
N GLU A 185 12.71 -5.87 -10.23
CA GLU A 185 12.70 -4.91 -11.34
C GLU A 185 14.06 -4.23 -11.51
N LEU A 186 14.72 -3.84 -10.42
CA LEU A 186 16.03 -3.20 -10.43
C LEU A 186 17.14 -4.15 -10.90
N THR A 187 16.96 -5.46 -10.77
CA THR A 187 17.97 -6.46 -11.22
C THR A 187 17.56 -7.20 -12.50
N ALA A 188 16.37 -6.97 -13.05
CA ALA A 188 15.79 -7.78 -14.12
C ALA A 188 16.62 -7.76 -15.41
N ALA A 189 17.21 -6.61 -15.75
CA ALA A 189 18.00 -6.43 -16.96
C ALA A 189 19.38 -7.10 -16.89
N ARG A 190 19.89 -7.33 -15.67
CA ARG A 190 21.24 -7.82 -15.40
C ARG A 190 21.22 -8.92 -14.33
N PRO A 191 20.94 -10.18 -14.73
CA PRO A 191 20.95 -11.32 -13.80
C PRO A 191 22.28 -11.48 -13.05
N ASP A 192 23.40 -11.07 -13.65
CA ASP A 192 24.72 -11.08 -13.02
C ASP A 192 24.85 -10.11 -11.84
N ILE A 193 24.05 -9.02 -11.81
CA ILE A 193 23.93 -8.14 -10.62
C ILE A 193 23.20 -8.89 -9.50
N ALA A 194 22.08 -9.56 -9.81
CA ALA A 194 21.36 -10.37 -8.83
C ALA A 194 22.22 -11.51 -8.27
N ASP A 195 23.05 -12.14 -9.11
CA ASP A 195 23.96 -13.21 -8.68
C ASP A 195 25.04 -12.70 -7.73
N ARG A 196 25.59 -11.50 -7.99
CA ARG A 196 26.58 -10.87 -7.10
C ARG A 196 25.99 -10.43 -5.78
N LEU A 197 24.79 -9.84 -5.78
CA LEU A 197 24.05 -9.53 -4.55
C LEU A 197 23.76 -10.79 -3.74
N ARG A 198 23.42 -11.90 -4.40
CA ARG A 198 23.18 -13.20 -3.75
C ARG A 198 24.45 -13.77 -3.16
N ALA A 199 25.55 -13.75 -3.91
CA ALA A 199 26.85 -14.21 -3.45
C ALA A 199 27.37 -13.38 -2.26
N ALA A 200 27.10 -12.07 -2.26
CA ALA A 200 27.38 -11.18 -1.13
C ALA A 200 26.45 -11.38 0.07
N GLY A 201 25.33 -12.11 -0.10
CA GLY A 201 24.33 -12.34 0.93
C GLY A 201 23.59 -11.07 1.37
N HIS A 202 23.43 -10.09 0.48
CA HIS A 202 22.87 -8.78 0.85
C HIS A 202 21.46 -8.91 1.47
N VAL A 203 21.25 -8.21 2.58
CA VAL A 203 20.01 -8.26 3.36
C VAL A 203 19.20 -6.98 3.13
N VAL A 204 17.92 -7.12 2.87
CA VAL A 204 16.95 -6.01 2.86
C VAL A 204 16.02 -6.19 4.04
N VAL A 205 15.87 -5.16 4.87
CA VAL A 205 14.99 -5.16 6.03
C VAL A 205 13.89 -4.13 5.82
N ILE A 206 12.63 -4.57 5.88
CA ILE A 206 11.50 -3.65 5.85
C ILE A 206 11.28 -3.11 7.27
N ILE A 207 11.43 -1.80 7.46
CA ILE A 207 11.23 -1.13 8.74
C ILE A 207 9.72 -1.00 8.97
N PRO A 208 9.16 -1.61 10.03
CA PRO A 208 7.74 -1.49 10.31
C PRO A 208 7.34 -0.04 10.58
N GLN A 209 6.13 0.32 10.15
CA GLN A 209 5.57 1.65 10.37
C GLN A 209 5.58 1.99 11.88
N GLY A 210 6.13 3.15 12.23
CA GLY A 210 6.20 3.62 13.62
C GLY A 210 7.30 2.98 14.47
N THR A 211 8.14 2.11 13.88
CA THR A 211 9.35 1.58 14.53
C THR A 211 10.56 2.40 14.10
N LYS A 212 11.44 2.76 15.05
CA LYS A 212 12.70 3.42 14.70
C LYS A 212 13.62 2.45 14.00
N LEU A 213 14.42 2.93 13.05
CA LEU A 213 15.44 2.12 12.40
C LEU A 213 16.36 1.44 13.42
N THR A 214 16.85 2.20 14.40
CA THR A 214 17.79 1.76 15.43
C THR A 214 17.19 0.86 16.51
N ASP A 215 15.86 0.65 16.52
CA ASP A 215 15.19 -0.35 17.34
C ASP A 215 15.23 -1.75 16.72
N LEU A 216 15.55 -1.85 15.43
CA LEU A 216 15.73 -3.13 14.75
C LEU A 216 17.11 -3.73 15.11
N PRO A 217 17.19 -5.05 15.40
CA PRO A 217 18.45 -5.72 15.70
C PRO A 217 19.55 -5.50 14.67
N GLU A 218 19.20 -5.46 13.38
CA GLU A 218 20.12 -5.25 12.26
C GLU A 218 20.82 -3.88 12.28
N PHE A 219 20.18 -2.86 12.86
CA PHE A 219 20.64 -1.48 12.80
C PHE A 219 20.90 -0.89 14.20
N GLN A 220 20.90 -1.72 15.24
CA GLN A 220 21.12 -1.28 16.61
C GLN A 220 22.46 -0.57 16.79
N SER A 221 23.47 -0.95 16.00
CA SER A 221 24.80 -0.33 16.00
C SER A 221 24.77 1.17 15.69
N LEU A 222 23.76 1.65 14.94
CA LEU A 222 23.61 3.06 14.55
C LEU A 222 23.01 3.94 15.65
N ARG A 223 22.51 3.36 16.75
CA ARG A 223 21.86 4.10 17.83
C ARG A 223 22.80 5.16 18.42
N GLY A 224 22.30 6.39 18.54
CA GLY A 224 23.06 7.53 19.06
C GLY A 224 24.10 8.11 18.09
N GLN A 225 24.19 7.58 16.87
CA GLN A 225 25.03 8.13 15.81
C GLN A 225 24.22 9.04 14.87
N THR A 226 24.93 9.77 14.02
CA THR A 226 24.34 10.60 12.95
C THR A 226 24.79 10.12 11.58
N THR A 227 23.98 10.40 10.56
CA THR A 227 24.35 10.30 9.16
C THR A 227 25.47 11.30 8.81
N PHE A 228 26.05 11.17 7.62
CA PHE A 228 27.11 12.09 7.15
C PHE A 228 26.63 13.55 7.03
N ASP A 229 25.32 13.77 6.84
CA ASP A 229 24.66 15.07 6.78
C ASP A 229 24.08 15.52 8.13
N GLY A 230 24.39 14.80 9.23
CA GLY A 230 24.10 15.23 10.60
C GLY A 230 22.71 14.85 11.13
N ARG A 231 21.92 14.05 10.40
CA ARG A 231 20.61 13.57 10.88
C ARG A 231 20.81 12.42 11.88
N PRO A 232 20.08 12.38 13.01
CA PRO A 232 20.11 11.24 13.92
C PRO A 232 19.59 9.97 13.23
N TRP A 233 20.32 8.86 13.32
CA TRP A 233 19.87 7.59 12.73
C TRP A 233 18.55 7.08 13.33
N ASP A 234 18.21 7.50 14.55
CA ASP A 234 16.93 7.22 15.20
C ASP A 234 15.70 7.73 14.42
N ASP A 235 15.87 8.82 13.65
CA ASP A 235 14.79 9.48 12.90
C ASP A 235 14.86 9.20 11.39
N VAL A 236 15.93 8.53 10.95
CA VAL A 236 16.14 8.17 9.54
C VAL A 236 15.33 6.92 9.21
N ARG A 237 14.65 6.94 8.05
CA ARG A 237 13.74 5.87 7.62
C ARG A 237 14.27 5.04 6.46
N GLY A 238 15.44 5.35 5.91
CA GLY A 238 16.12 4.58 4.86
C GLY A 238 17.61 4.53 5.14
N ALA A 239 18.23 3.38 4.90
CA ALA A 239 19.67 3.22 5.08
C ALA A 239 20.19 2.13 4.14
N SER A 240 21.42 2.24 3.69
CA SER A 240 22.10 1.16 2.95
C SER A 240 23.56 1.08 3.34
N GLY A 241 24.18 -0.05 3.05
CA GLY A 241 25.60 -0.31 3.37
C GLY A 241 25.88 -0.52 4.86
N VAL A 242 24.87 -0.80 5.69
CA VAL A 242 25.08 -1.02 7.12
C VAL A 242 25.65 -2.41 7.35
N SER A 243 26.78 -2.50 8.05
CA SER A 243 27.40 -3.79 8.37
C SER A 243 26.66 -4.52 9.49
N LEU A 244 26.25 -5.76 9.21
CA LEU A 244 25.71 -6.70 10.19
C LEU A 244 26.84 -7.39 10.98
N PRO A 245 26.57 -7.93 12.17
CA PRO A 245 27.56 -8.67 12.96
C PRO A 245 28.19 -9.87 12.25
N ASP A 246 27.50 -10.46 11.28
CA ASP A 246 27.96 -11.59 10.48
C ASP A 246 28.78 -11.17 9.23
N GLY A 247 29.09 -9.88 9.09
CA GLY A 247 29.87 -9.32 7.99
C GLY A 247 29.07 -9.04 6.71
N ARG A 248 27.78 -9.37 6.67
CA ARG A 248 26.91 -9.00 5.54
C ARG A 248 26.51 -7.53 5.60
N LEU A 249 26.10 -6.97 4.47
CA LEU A 249 25.54 -5.62 4.40
C LEU A 249 24.02 -5.66 4.37
N ALA A 250 23.41 -4.67 5.02
CA ALA A 250 21.97 -4.50 5.09
C ALA A 250 21.52 -3.16 4.52
N THR A 251 20.36 -3.22 3.88
CA THR A 251 19.56 -2.07 3.42
C THR A 251 18.25 -2.04 4.18
N ALA A 252 17.84 -0.88 4.66
CA ALA A 252 16.59 -0.64 5.38
C ALA A 252 15.64 0.18 4.51
N ILE A 253 14.39 -0.26 4.37
CA ILE A 253 13.37 0.42 3.57
C ILE A 253 12.08 0.59 4.40
N PRO A 254 11.46 1.79 4.43
CA PRO A 254 10.31 2.01 5.30
C PRO A 254 9.02 1.42 4.73
N GLU A 255 8.27 0.71 5.59
CA GLU A 255 6.98 0.09 5.24
C GLU A 255 6.00 1.11 4.66
N GLU A 256 5.89 2.30 5.26
CA GLU A 256 4.94 3.30 4.79
C GLU A 256 5.26 3.84 3.39
N ASN A 257 6.53 3.83 2.96
CA ASN A 257 6.88 4.19 1.59
C ASN A 257 6.53 3.06 0.61
N LEU A 258 6.86 1.82 0.96
CA LEU A 258 6.52 0.64 0.14
C LEU A 258 5.00 0.43 0.02
N SER A 259 4.25 0.74 1.06
CA SER A 259 2.79 0.60 1.09
C SER A 259 2.03 1.90 0.78
N GLU A 260 2.76 2.98 0.48
CA GLU A 260 2.23 4.32 0.20
C GLU A 260 1.23 4.80 1.30
N LEU A 261 1.51 4.52 2.56
CA LEU A 261 0.63 4.86 3.68
C LEU A 261 0.63 6.39 3.91
N SER A 262 -0.45 6.91 4.50
CA SER A 262 -0.58 8.35 4.76
C SER A 262 0.43 8.91 5.76
N SER A 263 1.16 8.04 6.47
CA SER A 263 2.25 8.43 7.37
C SER A 263 3.60 8.57 6.65
N ASP A 264 3.68 8.27 5.36
CA ASP A 264 4.89 8.51 4.58
C ASP A 264 5.20 10.01 4.56
N LEU A 265 6.39 10.35 5.06
CA LEU A 265 6.87 11.73 5.15
C LEU A 265 7.55 12.17 3.85
N TYR A 266 7.81 11.24 2.92
CA TYR A 266 8.41 11.56 1.64
C TYR A 266 7.33 12.04 0.66
N PRO A 267 7.51 13.20 0.02
CA PRO A 267 6.46 13.78 -0.82
C PRO A 267 6.35 13.09 -2.18
N GLY A 268 5.11 12.96 -2.67
CA GLY A 268 4.81 12.63 -4.06
C GLY A 268 5.10 11.17 -4.43
N ASN A 269 5.85 10.98 -5.50
CA ASN A 269 6.22 9.69 -6.08
C ASN A 269 7.62 9.22 -5.65
N HIS A 270 8.22 9.83 -4.61
CA HIS A 270 9.55 9.48 -4.15
C HIS A 270 9.59 8.04 -3.61
N SER A 271 10.46 7.21 -4.18
CA SER A 271 10.68 5.84 -3.69
C SER A 271 12.00 5.78 -2.92
N VAL A 272 11.89 5.72 -1.59
CA VAL A 272 13.02 5.41 -0.71
C VAL A 272 13.56 4.03 -1.07
N GLY A 273 12.68 3.06 -1.35
CA GLY A 273 13.10 1.72 -1.74
C GLY A 273 14.02 1.68 -2.96
N ILE A 274 13.70 2.43 -4.02
CA ILE A 274 14.58 2.48 -5.21
C ILE A 274 15.92 3.15 -4.87
N HIS A 275 15.90 4.24 -4.12
CA HIS A 275 17.11 4.95 -3.71
C HIS A 275 18.04 4.03 -2.89
N GLU A 276 17.52 3.40 -1.84
CA GLU A 276 18.33 2.56 -0.96
C GLU A 276 18.80 1.26 -1.63
N LEU A 277 17.99 0.68 -2.52
CA LEU A 277 18.42 -0.50 -3.30
C LEU A 277 19.43 -0.14 -4.38
N ALA A 278 19.43 1.10 -4.89
CA ALA A 278 20.48 1.56 -5.79
C ALA A 278 21.83 1.63 -5.08
N HIS A 279 21.88 1.99 -3.79
CA HIS A 279 23.12 1.87 -2.99
C HIS A 279 23.59 0.41 -2.86
N ALA A 280 22.69 -0.55 -2.67
CA ALA A 280 23.03 -1.97 -2.65
C ALA A 280 23.61 -2.44 -3.99
N ILE A 281 22.98 -2.06 -5.11
CA ILE A 281 23.46 -2.37 -6.46
C ILE A 281 24.82 -1.71 -6.70
N HIS A 282 24.97 -0.44 -6.36
CA HIS A 282 26.22 0.29 -6.52
C HIS A 282 27.34 -0.36 -5.71
N SER A 283 27.08 -0.76 -4.45
CA SER A 283 28.09 -1.31 -3.54
C SER A 283 28.45 -2.77 -3.84
N GLN A 284 27.49 -3.64 -4.10
CA GLN A 284 27.73 -5.10 -4.19
C GLN A 284 27.22 -5.73 -5.49
N GLY A 285 26.40 -5.02 -6.27
CA GLY A 285 25.80 -5.52 -7.49
C GLY A 285 26.65 -5.30 -8.74
N VAL A 286 27.18 -4.09 -8.94
CA VAL A 286 27.99 -3.71 -10.11
C VAL A 286 29.46 -4.09 -9.96
N THR A 287 30.20 -4.09 -11.08
CA THR A 287 31.63 -4.45 -11.12
C THR A 287 32.45 -3.26 -10.64
N ASP A 288 33.72 -3.50 -10.31
CA ASP A 288 34.61 -2.40 -9.95
C ASP A 288 34.82 -1.41 -11.11
N ALA A 289 34.80 -1.89 -12.35
CA ALA A 289 34.84 -1.03 -13.54
C ALA A 289 33.57 -0.17 -13.68
N GLU A 290 32.38 -0.75 -13.48
CA GLU A 290 31.10 -0.01 -13.50
C GLU A 290 31.03 1.01 -12.36
N ARG A 291 31.49 0.64 -11.16
CA ARG A 291 31.58 1.53 -9.98
C ARG A 291 32.54 2.71 -10.23
N GLN A 292 33.70 2.42 -10.83
CA GLN A 292 34.66 3.46 -11.24
C GLN A 292 34.05 4.38 -12.29
N ALA A 293 33.32 3.85 -13.28
CA ALA A 293 32.64 4.65 -14.30
C ALA A 293 31.55 5.56 -13.71
N ILE A 294 30.82 5.11 -12.68
CA ILE A 294 29.84 5.92 -11.94
C ILE A 294 30.55 7.08 -11.23
N ARG A 295 31.67 6.82 -10.55
CA ARG A 295 32.47 7.85 -9.90
C ARG A 295 33.03 8.87 -10.89
N GLU A 296 33.53 8.43 -12.03
CA GLU A 296 34.01 9.32 -13.09
C GLU A 296 32.89 10.18 -13.68
N ALA A 297 31.67 9.64 -13.82
CA ALA A 297 30.51 10.42 -14.23
C ALA A 297 30.15 11.50 -13.19
N PHE A 298 30.18 11.16 -11.90
CA PHE A 298 30.01 12.14 -10.82
C PHE A 298 31.07 13.25 -10.87
N ASP A 299 32.35 12.89 -10.96
CA ASP A 299 33.45 13.85 -11.00
C ASP A 299 33.35 14.78 -12.23
N ALA A 300 32.99 14.23 -13.39
CA ALA A 300 32.73 15.01 -14.60
C ALA A 300 31.53 15.96 -14.44
N GLN A 301 30.45 15.51 -13.79
CA GLN A 301 29.26 16.32 -13.48
C GLN A 301 29.62 17.51 -12.58
N VAL A 302 30.44 17.28 -11.54
CA VAL A 302 30.93 18.33 -10.65
C VAL A 302 31.83 19.31 -11.41
N ALA A 303 32.81 18.80 -12.17
CA ALA A 303 33.80 19.61 -12.87
C ALA A 303 33.17 20.57 -13.90
N ARG A 304 32.11 20.13 -14.59
CA ARG A 304 31.38 20.95 -15.56
C ARG A 304 30.33 21.87 -14.94
N GLY A 305 30.16 21.86 -13.62
CA GLY A 305 29.08 22.60 -12.94
C GLY A 305 27.68 22.14 -13.36
N GLY A 306 27.53 20.84 -13.64
CA GLY A 306 26.29 20.25 -14.14
C GLY A 306 25.14 20.29 -13.14
N ALA A 307 23.92 20.12 -13.66
CA ALA A 307 22.72 20.06 -12.83
C ALA A 307 22.66 18.73 -12.05
N PHE A 308 22.37 18.81 -10.77
CA PHE A 308 22.06 17.65 -9.92
C PHE A 308 20.57 17.61 -9.65
N THR A 309 20.05 16.43 -9.29
CA THR A 309 18.64 16.30 -8.92
C THR A 309 18.28 17.13 -7.69
N ASP A 310 19.21 17.23 -6.75
CA ASP A 310 19.19 18.10 -5.59
C ASP A 310 20.60 18.27 -5.01
N THR A 311 20.72 19.04 -3.93
CA THR A 311 21.99 19.23 -3.22
C THR A 311 22.52 17.94 -2.59
N TYR A 312 21.63 17.01 -2.25
CA TYR A 312 22.00 15.75 -1.63
C TYR A 312 22.75 14.86 -2.63
N ALA A 313 22.24 14.74 -3.86
CA ALA A 313 22.91 14.04 -4.98
C ALA A 313 24.30 14.60 -5.32
N ARG A 314 24.58 15.86 -4.98
CA ARG A 314 25.90 16.48 -5.19
C ARG A 314 26.92 16.10 -4.10
N SER A 315 26.48 15.50 -3.01
CA SER A 315 27.33 15.31 -1.82
C SER A 315 28.44 14.27 -2.05
N ASN A 316 28.16 13.21 -2.81
CA ASN A 316 29.12 12.18 -3.20
C ASN A 316 28.54 11.33 -4.36
N ASP A 317 29.38 10.45 -4.92
CA ASP A 317 29.05 9.56 -6.04
C ASP A 317 27.99 8.51 -5.68
N HIS A 318 27.92 8.08 -4.41
CA HIS A 318 26.88 7.16 -3.94
C HIS A 318 25.48 7.79 -4.06
N GLU A 319 25.31 8.99 -3.50
CA GLU A 319 24.03 9.71 -3.53
C GLU A 319 23.67 10.18 -4.93
N TYR A 320 24.67 10.56 -5.72
CA TYR A 320 24.52 10.82 -7.14
C TYR A 320 23.89 9.62 -7.88
N PHE A 321 24.45 8.43 -7.71
CA PHE A 321 23.93 7.23 -8.37
C PHE A 321 22.54 6.85 -7.86
N ALA A 322 22.30 6.91 -6.55
CA ALA A 322 21.02 6.54 -5.96
C ALA A 322 19.89 7.48 -6.38
N GLN A 323 20.14 8.79 -6.37
CA GLN A 323 19.16 9.80 -6.80
C GLN A 323 18.88 9.73 -8.31
N LEU A 324 19.91 9.54 -9.13
CA LEU A 324 19.71 9.37 -10.57
C LEU A 324 19.02 8.05 -10.92
N SER A 325 19.25 6.98 -10.15
CA SER A 325 18.47 5.73 -10.26
C SER A 325 16.99 5.98 -9.98
N ALA A 326 16.66 6.67 -8.88
CA ALA A 326 15.28 7.05 -8.59
C ALA A 326 14.69 7.95 -9.70
N ALA A 327 15.47 8.89 -10.24
CA ALA A 327 15.03 9.77 -11.32
C ALA A 327 14.79 9.01 -12.61
N TYR A 328 15.65 8.05 -12.95
CA TYR A 328 15.53 7.21 -14.14
C TYR A 328 14.16 6.53 -14.23
N PHE A 329 13.67 6.00 -13.10
CA PHE A 329 12.37 5.35 -13.00
C PHE A 329 11.20 6.30 -12.75
N GLY A 330 11.42 7.62 -12.73
CA GLY A 330 10.37 8.59 -12.46
C GLY A 330 9.90 8.58 -11.00
N ARG A 331 10.77 8.20 -10.05
CA ARG A 331 10.49 8.02 -8.62
C ARG A 331 11.40 8.87 -7.73
N ASN A 332 11.97 9.94 -8.27
CA ASN A 332 12.75 10.89 -7.49
C ASN A 332 11.89 11.95 -6.80
N LYS A 333 12.45 12.61 -5.78
CA LYS A 333 11.81 13.71 -5.04
C LYS A 333 11.66 14.95 -5.93
N GLY A 334 10.48 15.57 -5.90
CA GLY A 334 10.21 16.88 -6.52
C GLY A 334 9.66 16.81 -7.96
N GLN A 335 9.30 17.98 -8.50
CA GLN A 335 8.60 18.08 -9.81
C GLN A 335 9.50 18.31 -11.03
N GLY A 336 10.79 18.63 -10.85
CA GLY A 336 11.65 19.07 -11.96
C GLY A 336 12.70 18.06 -12.43
N ALA A 337 13.44 17.47 -11.48
CA ALA A 337 14.56 16.58 -11.78
C ALA A 337 14.17 15.10 -11.69
N ASN A 338 13.21 14.70 -12.52
CA ASN A 338 12.61 13.37 -12.48
C ASN A 338 12.31 12.85 -13.89
N GLY A 339 12.40 11.53 -14.06
CA GLY A 339 12.24 10.83 -15.34
C GLY A 339 13.55 10.66 -16.11
N ALA A 340 13.67 9.54 -16.82
CA ALA A 340 14.83 9.22 -17.65
C ALA A 340 15.16 10.30 -18.71
N GLN A 341 14.16 11.03 -19.20
CA GLN A 341 14.35 12.16 -20.13
C GLN A 341 15.12 13.31 -19.48
N TRP A 342 14.84 13.61 -18.20
CA TRP A 342 15.60 14.63 -17.48
C TRP A 342 17.04 14.18 -17.30
N VAL A 343 17.26 12.92 -16.92
CA VAL A 343 18.60 12.34 -16.79
C VAL A 343 19.35 12.43 -18.13
N GLN A 344 18.72 12.03 -19.23
CA GLN A 344 19.32 12.09 -20.56
C GLN A 344 19.72 13.51 -20.98
N ALA A 345 18.88 14.51 -20.70
CA ALA A 345 19.13 15.89 -21.08
C ALA A 345 20.21 16.56 -20.21
N ASN A 346 20.28 16.22 -18.92
CA ASN A 346 21.13 16.91 -17.96
C ASN A 346 22.41 16.16 -17.63
N ASP A 347 22.43 14.84 -17.82
CA ASP A 347 23.58 13.96 -17.57
C ASP A 347 23.57 12.74 -18.53
N PRO A 348 23.96 12.93 -19.80
CA PRO A 348 23.96 11.87 -20.81
C PRO A 348 24.89 10.69 -20.45
N GLN A 349 25.98 10.94 -19.73
CA GLN A 349 26.92 9.90 -19.30
C GLN A 349 26.27 8.99 -18.25
N ALA A 350 25.65 9.56 -17.21
CA ALA A 350 24.89 8.78 -16.25
C ALA A 350 23.70 8.05 -16.89
N TYR A 351 22.99 8.71 -17.81
CA TYR A 351 21.90 8.06 -18.54
C TYR A 351 22.35 6.77 -19.24
N ALA A 352 23.51 6.79 -19.90
CA ALA A 352 24.07 5.62 -20.56
C ALA A 352 24.42 4.50 -19.55
N LEU A 353 25.03 4.85 -18.41
CA LEU A 353 25.33 3.89 -17.34
C LEU A 353 24.06 3.26 -16.75
N LEU A 354 23.05 4.08 -16.46
CA LEU A 354 21.76 3.62 -15.94
C LEU A 354 21.04 2.72 -16.93
N GLN A 355 21.10 3.02 -18.22
CA GLN A 355 20.55 2.16 -19.27
C GLN A 355 21.27 0.81 -19.38
N GLN A 356 22.60 0.78 -19.18
CA GLN A 356 23.38 -0.46 -19.14
C GLN A 356 23.07 -1.34 -17.92
N ILE A 357 22.73 -0.72 -16.78
CA ILE A 357 22.43 -1.41 -15.53
C ILE A 357 20.97 -1.87 -15.50
N TYR A 358 20.02 -0.98 -15.81
CA TYR A 358 18.59 -1.18 -15.64
C TYR A 358 17.81 -1.55 -16.90
N GLY A 359 18.47 -1.52 -18.07
CA GLY A 359 17.83 -1.68 -19.37
C GLY A 359 17.14 -0.39 -19.85
N PRO A 360 16.28 -0.47 -20.88
CA PRO A 360 15.60 0.71 -21.41
C PRO A 360 14.67 1.37 -20.38
N PRO A 361 14.44 2.69 -20.50
CA PRO A 361 13.69 3.45 -19.51
C PRO A 361 12.23 2.99 -19.46
N ARG A 362 11.73 2.81 -18.24
CA ARG A 362 10.32 2.50 -17.93
C ARG A 362 9.96 3.15 -16.60
N GLN A 363 8.68 3.43 -16.38
CA GLN A 363 8.21 3.84 -15.06
C GLN A 363 8.00 2.58 -14.20
N LEU A 364 8.50 2.61 -12.97
CA LEU A 364 8.24 1.58 -11.96
C LEU A 364 7.17 2.01 -10.99
#